data_AF-A0AAW0FZB3-F1
#
_entry.id   AF-A0AAW0FZB3-F1
#
_cell.length_a   1.000
_cell.length_b   1.000
_cell.length_c   1.000
_cell.angle_alpha   90.00
_cell.angle_beta   90.00
_cell.angle_gamma   90.00
#
_symmetry.space_group_name_H-M   'P 1'
#
loop_
_entity.id
_entity.type
_entity.pdbx_description
1 polymer ?
#
loop_
_entity_poly.entity_id
_entity_poly.type
_entity_poly.pdbx_seq_one_letter_code
_entity_poly.pdbx_strand_id
1 'polypeptide(L)'
;MSLDVHMASIVSSEGLNVIWLLTVTLLVVTTILFWRTKHSEAEKKSGTSSIRNDAPGTVANGHGSVTQQSVENNIPLTLGEVSVSKILIHPIKSCKGLSLSQSRFTPQGLEHDRKWCIMDANTHTIVTAREVSKMVLIEPRVEYNPSDSYGGRLVVKVPQTSGDVTFSVPLDPTPELLKEWSVLDDCNLFKVVYMDGYICQSLSPSEPDPTEVLSEYFGQRVYLMMKGPIPRECAPTKSFPDLKATAEYHDGYPILFASEESLHDVSKSIRLAADGENSPIGRIGGMNQDRWKDNDVEIERFRPNIVFEGAGHPWVEDMWRSVGHQSSP
;
A
#
# COMPACT_ATOMS: atom_id res chain seq x y z
N MET A 1 -8.84 -21.03 -63.48
CA MET A 1 -7.71 -21.69 -64.17
C MET A 1 -6.44 -20.99 -63.69
N SER A 2 -5.57 -21.76 -63.00
CA SER A 2 -4.13 -21.56 -62.69
C SER A 2 -3.54 -20.22 -62.22
N LEU A 3 -2.75 -20.34 -61.14
CA LEU A 3 -1.57 -19.55 -60.71
C LEU A 3 -0.53 -19.36 -61.85
N ASP A 4 0.50 -18.47 -61.86
CA ASP A 4 1.32 -17.83 -60.80
C ASP A 4 2.27 -16.72 -61.37
N VAL A 5 2.59 -15.68 -60.55
CA VAL A 5 3.94 -15.05 -60.24
C VAL A 5 4.82 -14.39 -61.37
N HIS A 6 5.55 -13.23 -61.28
CA HIS A 6 6.45 -12.60 -60.26
C HIS A 6 6.79 -11.08 -60.49
N MET A 7 6.92 -10.33 -59.38
CA MET A 7 7.94 -9.33 -58.89
C MET A 7 8.48 -8.09 -59.65
N ALA A 8 8.30 -6.91 -59.01
CA ALA A 8 9.27 -5.83 -58.60
C ALA A 8 8.48 -4.50 -58.43
N SER A 9 8.69 -3.53 -57.53
CA SER A 9 9.84 -3.05 -56.76
C SER A 9 9.37 -2.08 -55.63
N ILE A 10 10.03 -2.14 -54.47
CA ILE A 10 10.42 -1.04 -53.53
C ILE A 10 9.33 -0.08 -53.02
N VAL A 11 8.93 -0.23 -51.75
CA VAL A 11 8.60 0.91 -50.84
C VAL A 11 9.20 0.62 -49.46
N SER A 12 9.88 1.62 -48.90
CA SER A 12 10.71 1.58 -47.70
C SER A 12 9.95 1.32 -46.40
N SER A 13 10.65 0.74 -45.43
CA SER A 13 10.20 0.41 -44.07
C SER A 13 9.89 1.62 -43.17
N GLU A 14 9.91 2.85 -43.70
CA GLU A 14 9.61 4.06 -42.92
C GLU A 14 8.12 4.46 -42.98
N GLY A 15 7.36 3.95 -43.97
CA GLY A 15 5.93 4.29 -44.13
C GLY A 15 4.98 3.58 -43.17
N LEU A 16 5.29 2.35 -42.72
CA LEU A 16 4.39 1.58 -41.85
C LEU A 16 4.40 2.08 -40.39
N ASN A 17 5.52 2.58 -39.88
CA ASN A 17 5.60 3.10 -38.51
C ASN A 17 4.87 4.44 -38.37
N VAL A 18 4.89 5.30 -39.38
CA VAL A 18 4.17 6.59 -39.35
C VAL A 18 2.66 6.38 -39.41
N ILE A 19 2.17 5.42 -40.21
CA ILE A 19 0.73 5.11 -40.31
C ILE A 19 0.21 4.48 -39.00
N TRP A 20 0.99 3.62 -38.35
CA TRP A 20 0.66 3.06 -37.03
C TRP A 20 0.67 4.12 -35.92
N LEU A 21 1.67 5.01 -35.91
CA LEU A 21 1.74 6.09 -34.93
C LEU A 21 0.59 7.09 -35.08
N LEU A 22 0.21 7.41 -36.33
CA LEU A 22 -0.92 8.29 -36.61
C LEU A 22 -2.27 7.65 -36.25
N THR A 23 -2.46 6.34 -36.45
CA THR A 23 -3.71 5.66 -36.06
C THR A 23 -3.85 5.55 -34.54
N VAL A 24 -2.78 5.26 -33.80
CA VAL A 24 -2.80 5.24 -32.33
C VAL A 24 -3.02 6.64 -31.76
N THR A 25 -2.39 7.66 -32.34
CA THR A 25 -2.58 9.06 -31.90
C THR A 25 -4.01 9.53 -32.17
N LEU A 26 -4.60 9.18 -33.31
CA LEU A 26 -5.99 9.53 -33.63
C LEU A 26 -7.01 8.84 -32.70
N LEU A 27 -6.73 7.60 -32.27
CA LEU A 27 -7.54 6.87 -31.28
C LEU A 27 -7.47 7.49 -29.88
N VAL A 28 -6.29 7.95 -29.47
CA VAL A 28 -6.11 8.63 -28.17
C VAL A 28 -6.79 10.00 -28.18
N VAL A 29 -6.63 10.78 -29.25
CA VAL A 29 -7.25 12.11 -29.37
C VAL A 29 -8.78 12.02 -29.44
N THR A 30 -9.35 11.05 -30.15
CA THR A 30 -10.82 10.85 -30.18
C THR A 30 -11.38 10.41 -28.84
N THR A 31 -10.66 9.57 -28.07
CA THR A 31 -11.06 9.17 -26.72
C THR A 31 -11.01 10.34 -25.73
N ILE A 32 -9.98 11.18 -25.79
CA ILE A 32 -9.85 12.39 -24.95
C ILE A 32 -10.95 13.40 -25.30
N LEU A 33 -11.22 13.64 -26.59
CA LEU A 33 -12.28 14.55 -27.01
C LEU A 33 -13.66 14.05 -26.58
N PHE A 34 -13.93 12.75 -26.69
CA PHE A 34 -15.18 12.14 -26.23
C PHE A 34 -15.37 12.24 -24.71
N TRP A 35 -14.28 12.06 -23.94
CA TRP A 35 -14.32 12.25 -22.48
C TRP A 35 -14.57 13.71 -22.11
N ARG A 36 -13.95 14.65 -22.83
CA ARG A 36 -14.09 16.10 -22.60
C ARG A 36 -15.48 16.62 -22.96
N THR A 37 -16.11 16.12 -24.03
CA THR A 37 -17.50 16.48 -24.39
C THR A 37 -18.49 15.94 -23.35
N LYS A 38 -18.27 14.72 -22.85
CA LYS A 38 -19.14 14.13 -21.81
C LYS A 38 -19.02 14.87 -20.46
N HIS A 39 -17.83 15.36 -20.12
CA HIS A 39 -17.62 16.18 -18.92
C HIS A 39 -18.24 17.58 -19.06
N SER A 40 -18.17 18.18 -20.26
CA SER A 40 -18.80 19.48 -20.53
C SER A 40 -20.33 19.44 -20.49
N GLU A 41 -20.95 18.32 -20.90
CA GLU A 41 -22.40 18.12 -20.78
C GLU A 41 -22.84 17.86 -19.33
N ALA A 42 -21.98 17.27 -18.51
CA ALA A 42 -22.22 17.07 -17.08
C ALA A 42 -22.16 18.40 -16.29
N GLU A 43 -21.25 19.31 -16.65
CA GLU A 43 -21.13 20.63 -16.01
C GLU A 43 -22.22 21.62 -16.44
N LYS A 44 -22.73 21.52 -17.68
CA LYS A 44 -23.87 22.36 -18.11
C LYS A 44 -25.21 21.98 -17.47
N LYS A 45 -25.32 20.79 -16.87
CA LYS A 45 -26.53 20.35 -16.14
C LYS A 45 -26.56 20.74 -14.65
N SER A 46 -25.47 21.28 -14.09
CA SER A 46 -25.38 21.57 -12.64
C SER A 46 -25.43 23.05 -12.26
N GLY A 47 -25.65 23.97 -13.20
CA GLY A 47 -25.57 25.41 -12.91
C GLY A 47 -26.75 26.24 -13.41
N THR A 48 -27.92 26.20 -12.77
CA THR A 48 -28.85 27.36 -12.74
C THR A 48 -29.90 27.31 -11.60
N SER A 49 -30.10 28.47 -10.96
CA SER A 49 -31.19 28.92 -10.04
C SER A 49 -31.03 28.54 -8.56
N SER A 50 -30.68 29.45 -7.63
CA SER A 50 -31.29 30.72 -7.15
C SER A 50 -32.38 30.51 -6.07
N ILE A 51 -32.07 30.99 -4.87
CA ILE A 51 -32.87 30.98 -3.63
C ILE A 51 -34.15 31.82 -3.77
N ARG A 52 -35.31 31.30 -3.33
CA ARG A 52 -36.38 32.07 -2.67
C ARG A 52 -37.39 31.16 -1.94
N ASN A 53 -37.76 31.59 -0.73
CA ASN A 53 -38.72 31.00 0.20
C ASN A 53 -40.19 31.21 -0.27
N ASP A 54 -41.07 30.23 -0.03
CA ASP A 54 -42.36 30.36 0.69
C ASP A 54 -43.20 29.06 0.58
N ALA A 55 -43.92 28.72 1.66
CA ALA A 55 -44.76 27.52 1.86
C ALA A 55 -46.23 27.73 1.40
N PRO A 56 -47.19 26.81 1.68
CA PRO A 56 -47.33 25.41 1.26
C PRO A 56 -48.66 25.15 0.49
N GLY A 57 -48.72 24.07 -0.31
CA GLY A 57 -49.98 23.66 -0.96
C GLY A 57 -49.97 22.28 -1.65
N THR A 58 -50.51 21.29 -0.93
CA THR A 58 -51.37 20.19 -1.39
C THR A 58 -50.87 19.13 -2.41
N VAL A 59 -50.45 17.98 -1.85
CA VAL A 59 -50.73 16.55 -2.18
C VAL A 59 -50.94 16.10 -3.66
N ALA A 60 -50.09 15.18 -4.16
CA ALA A 60 -50.45 13.77 -4.43
C ALA A 60 -49.37 12.94 -5.18
N ASN A 61 -49.01 11.82 -4.54
CA ASN A 61 -48.73 10.48 -5.05
C ASN A 61 -47.58 10.19 -6.04
N GLY A 62 -46.62 9.42 -5.52
CA GLY A 62 -46.26 8.13 -6.11
C GLY A 62 -44.84 8.07 -6.68
N HIS A 63 -43.92 7.48 -5.92
CA HIS A 63 -42.97 6.40 -6.28
C HIS A 63 -41.87 6.40 -5.22
N GLY A 64 -41.69 5.26 -4.54
CA GLY A 64 -40.90 5.13 -3.32
C GLY A 64 -39.44 5.56 -3.49
N SER A 65 -39.09 6.68 -2.85
CA SER A 65 -37.71 7.03 -2.55
C SER A 65 -37.29 6.30 -1.30
N VAL A 66 -36.25 5.46 -1.40
CA VAL A 66 -35.43 5.07 -0.26
C VAL A 66 -34.94 6.36 0.38
N THR A 67 -35.50 6.71 1.54
CA THR A 67 -34.96 7.78 2.37
C THR A 67 -33.53 7.44 2.70
N GLN A 68 -32.59 8.22 2.16
CA GLN A 68 -31.30 8.43 2.80
C GLN A 68 -31.60 9.06 4.16
N GLN A 69 -31.84 8.22 5.16
CA GLN A 69 -31.61 8.62 6.53
C GLN A 69 -30.11 8.91 6.61
N SER A 70 -29.76 10.19 6.64
CA SER A 70 -28.52 10.62 7.29
C SER A 70 -28.65 10.16 8.74
N VAL A 71 -28.19 8.96 9.02
CA VAL A 71 -27.95 8.53 10.39
C VAL A 71 -26.80 9.42 10.85
N GLU A 72 -27.12 10.52 11.53
CA GLU A 72 -26.18 11.12 12.47
C GLU A 72 -25.91 10.05 13.51
N ASN A 73 -24.92 9.20 13.22
CA ASN A 73 -24.36 8.28 14.18
C ASN A 73 -23.65 9.16 15.21
N ASN A 74 -24.39 9.64 16.20
CA ASN A 74 -23.83 10.06 17.48
C ASN A 74 -23.26 8.80 18.14
N ILE A 75 -22.13 8.30 17.64
CA ILE A 75 -21.31 7.32 18.35
C ILE A 75 -20.81 8.08 19.57
N PRO A 76 -21.25 7.75 20.79
CA PRO A 76 -20.75 8.42 21.98
C PRO A 76 -19.25 8.15 22.06
N LEU A 77 -18.42 9.15 21.78
CA LEU A 77 -16.96 9.05 21.91
C LEU A 77 -16.52 9.13 23.38
N THR A 78 -17.28 8.54 24.29
CA THR A 78 -16.71 8.02 25.53
C THR A 78 -15.94 6.78 25.13
N LEU A 79 -14.69 6.98 24.70
CA LEU A 79 -13.71 5.89 24.62
C LEU A 79 -13.81 5.13 25.94
N GLY A 80 -14.00 3.82 25.88
CA GLY A 80 -13.76 2.96 27.04
C GLY A 80 -12.30 3.08 27.49
N GLU A 81 -11.85 2.19 28.37
CA GLU A 81 -10.42 2.02 28.55
C GLU A 81 -9.84 1.43 27.26
N VAL A 82 -9.28 2.30 26.40
CA VAL A 82 -8.61 1.89 25.17
C VAL A 82 -7.17 1.52 25.48
N SER A 83 -6.79 0.30 25.11
CA SER A 83 -5.44 -0.23 25.25
C SER A 83 -4.85 -0.59 23.89
N VAL A 84 -3.52 -0.71 23.85
CA VAL A 84 -2.82 -1.28 22.70
C VAL A 84 -2.87 -2.81 22.82
N SER A 85 -3.52 -3.48 21.87
CA SER A 85 -3.56 -4.94 21.82
C SER A 85 -2.30 -5.51 21.14
N LYS A 86 -1.80 -4.84 20.09
CA LYS A 86 -0.62 -5.26 19.32
C LYS A 86 0.21 -4.06 18.86
N ILE A 87 1.52 -4.24 18.85
CA ILE A 87 2.49 -3.37 18.16
C ILE A 87 3.14 -4.19 17.06
N LEU A 88 3.07 -3.71 15.83
CA LEU A 88 3.55 -4.38 14.64
C LEU A 88 4.53 -3.48 13.88
N ILE A 89 5.63 -4.07 13.40
CA ILE A 89 6.49 -3.45 12.39
C ILE A 89 6.67 -4.38 11.20
N HIS A 90 6.98 -3.79 10.06
CA HIS A 90 7.26 -4.47 8.81
C HIS A 90 8.57 -3.93 8.26
N PRO A 91 9.73 -4.47 8.68
CA PRO A 91 11.01 -3.87 8.33
C PRO A 91 11.21 -3.71 6.83
N ILE A 92 10.87 -4.76 6.08
CA ILE A 92 10.87 -4.74 4.61
C ILE A 92 9.44 -4.58 4.12
N LYS A 93 9.19 -3.55 3.32
CA LYS A 93 7.91 -3.33 2.64
C LYS A 93 7.46 -4.62 1.94
N SER A 94 6.18 -4.95 2.08
CA SER A 94 5.54 -6.12 1.46
C SER A 94 5.99 -7.50 1.98
N CYS A 95 6.95 -7.58 2.89
CA CYS A 95 7.38 -8.85 3.52
C CYS A 95 6.63 -9.11 4.83
N LYS A 96 6.91 -10.25 5.48
CA LYS A 96 6.28 -10.62 6.76
C LYS A 96 6.55 -9.56 7.84
N GLY A 97 5.54 -9.30 8.67
CA GLY A 97 5.64 -8.41 9.83
C GLY A 97 6.15 -9.09 11.09
N LEU A 98 6.49 -8.29 12.08
CA LEU A 98 6.93 -8.67 13.41
C LEU A 98 5.95 -8.10 14.44
N SER A 99 5.59 -8.91 15.43
CA SER A 99 4.88 -8.45 16.61
C SER A 99 5.86 -8.14 17.73
N LEU A 100 5.72 -6.97 18.35
CA LEU A 100 6.59 -6.44 19.38
C LEU A 100 5.79 -6.17 20.66
N SER A 101 6.44 -6.26 21.82
CA SER A 101 5.87 -5.79 23.09
C SER A 101 6.01 -4.28 23.29
N GLN A 102 6.99 -3.67 22.63
CA GLN A 102 7.27 -2.24 22.66
C GLN A 102 8.07 -1.84 21.42
N SER A 103 8.00 -0.56 21.03
CA SER A 103 8.80 0.01 19.95
C SER A 103 9.06 1.48 20.23
N ARG A 104 10.22 1.98 19.81
CA ARG A 104 10.54 3.40 19.88
C ARG A 104 9.76 4.16 18.80
N PHE A 105 9.13 5.26 19.20
CA PHE A 105 8.46 6.17 18.27
C PHE A 105 9.44 7.23 17.76
N THR A 106 9.42 7.49 16.45
CA THR A 106 10.29 8.44 15.75
C THR A 106 9.45 9.35 14.84
N PRO A 107 9.98 10.48 14.34
CA PRO A 107 9.26 11.30 13.35
C PRO A 107 8.92 10.55 12.05
N GLN A 108 9.60 9.44 11.76
CA GLN A 108 9.37 8.58 10.59
C GLN A 108 8.42 7.40 10.88
N GLY A 109 7.88 7.30 12.09
CA GLY A 109 7.02 6.20 12.53
C GLY A 109 7.65 5.34 13.62
N LEU A 110 7.22 4.08 13.73
CA LEU A 110 7.86 3.11 14.61
C LEU A 110 9.27 2.78 14.10
N GLU A 111 10.23 2.66 15.01
CA GLU A 111 11.62 2.37 14.67
C GLU A 111 11.73 1.09 13.82
N HIS A 112 12.54 1.19 12.75
CA HIS A 112 12.77 0.15 11.73
C HIS A 112 11.55 -0.25 10.90
N ASP A 113 10.41 0.43 11.02
CA ASP A 113 9.23 0.13 10.21
C ASP A 113 9.34 0.67 8.77
N ARG A 114 9.16 -0.21 7.78
CA ARG A 114 9.30 0.08 6.32
C ARG A 114 10.58 0.87 5.95
N LYS A 115 11.65 0.74 6.72
CA LYS A 115 12.96 1.34 6.42
C LYS A 115 13.62 0.68 5.19
N TRP A 116 13.19 -0.53 4.83
CA TRP A 116 13.66 -1.25 3.65
C TRP A 116 12.55 -1.60 2.67
N CYS A 117 12.92 -1.83 1.41
CA CYS A 117 12.05 -2.42 0.38
C CYS A 117 12.83 -3.33 -0.57
N ILE A 118 12.12 -4.13 -1.35
CA ILE A 118 12.70 -4.90 -2.46
C ILE A 118 12.38 -4.16 -3.76
N MET A 119 13.39 -3.98 -4.61
CA MET A 119 13.32 -3.16 -5.81
C MET A 119 13.73 -3.96 -7.04
N ASP A 120 13.00 -3.81 -8.13
CA ASP A 120 13.40 -4.36 -9.41
C ASP A 120 14.64 -3.64 -9.94
N ALA A 121 15.68 -4.40 -10.30
CA ALA A 121 16.99 -3.83 -10.65
C ALA A 121 17.03 -3.15 -12.03
N ASN A 122 16.04 -3.40 -12.90
CA ASN A 122 16.00 -2.82 -14.25
C ASN A 122 15.13 -1.56 -14.30
N THR A 123 14.01 -1.59 -13.57
CA THR A 123 12.99 -0.55 -13.61
C THR A 123 13.04 0.40 -12.42
N HIS A 124 13.86 0.08 -11.40
CA HIS A 124 13.98 0.80 -10.13
C HIS A 124 12.62 1.02 -9.43
N THR A 125 11.66 0.16 -9.74
CA THR A 125 10.32 0.17 -9.17
C THR A 125 10.27 -0.79 -7.99
N ILE A 126 9.67 -0.35 -6.89
CA ILE A 126 9.47 -1.19 -5.72
C ILE A 126 8.55 -2.36 -6.06
N VAL A 127 9.01 -3.57 -5.74
CA VAL A 127 8.21 -4.79 -5.88
C VAL A 127 7.24 -4.88 -4.70
N THR A 128 5.98 -5.17 -4.98
CA THR A 128 4.93 -5.25 -3.96
C THR A 128 4.30 -6.63 -3.83
N ALA A 129 3.73 -6.93 -2.67
CA ALA A 129 2.99 -8.19 -2.46
C ALA A 129 1.71 -8.29 -3.31
N ARG A 130 1.23 -7.16 -3.87
CA ARG A 130 0.12 -7.14 -4.84
C ARG A 130 0.54 -7.74 -6.18
N GLU A 131 1.81 -7.57 -6.56
CA GLU A 131 2.41 -8.11 -7.79
C GLU A 131 3.00 -9.50 -7.55
N VAL A 132 3.72 -9.67 -6.43
CA VAL A 132 4.44 -10.90 -6.08
C VAL A 132 4.02 -11.35 -4.67
N SER A 133 2.92 -12.10 -4.58
CA SER A 133 2.33 -12.49 -3.29
C SER A 133 3.26 -13.30 -2.39
N LYS A 134 4.20 -14.07 -2.96
CA LYS A 134 5.18 -14.87 -2.19
C LYS A 134 6.11 -14.04 -1.31
N MET A 135 6.22 -12.71 -1.54
CA MET A 135 6.99 -11.80 -0.66
C MET A 135 6.62 -11.93 0.82
N VAL A 136 5.36 -12.25 1.14
CA VAL A 136 4.90 -12.42 2.53
C VAL A 136 5.52 -13.62 3.25
N LEU A 137 6.23 -14.50 2.52
CA LEU A 137 6.96 -15.64 3.07
C LEU A 137 8.41 -15.28 3.42
N ILE A 138 8.92 -14.12 2.99
CA ILE A 138 10.21 -13.59 3.42
C ILE A 138 10.04 -13.14 4.87
N GLU A 139 10.92 -13.60 5.76
CA GLU A 139 10.83 -13.36 7.21
C GLU A 139 11.98 -12.45 7.67
N PRO A 140 11.76 -11.13 7.77
CA PRO A 140 12.71 -10.22 8.41
C PRO A 140 12.62 -10.33 9.93
N ARG A 141 13.75 -10.17 10.62
CA ARG A 141 13.86 -10.07 12.08
C ARG A 141 14.85 -8.96 12.42
N VAL A 142 14.55 -8.22 13.48
CA VAL A 142 15.43 -7.18 14.01
C VAL A 142 16.15 -7.77 15.22
N GLU A 143 17.47 -7.90 15.12
CA GLU A 143 18.33 -8.38 16.20
C GLU A 143 19.16 -7.21 16.74
N TYR A 144 18.74 -6.67 17.87
CA TYR A 144 19.43 -5.55 18.52
C TYR A 144 20.72 -6.00 19.18
N ASN A 145 21.78 -5.22 18.98
CA ASN A 145 23.04 -5.36 19.70
C ASN A 145 23.61 -3.96 19.97
N PRO A 146 23.37 -3.39 21.16
CA PRO A 146 23.85 -2.05 21.50
C PRO A 146 25.39 -1.93 21.55
N SER A 147 26.11 -3.05 21.59
CA SER A 147 27.58 -3.06 21.54
C SER A 147 28.12 -3.08 20.11
N ASP A 148 27.27 -3.32 19.11
CA ASP A 148 27.59 -3.20 17.70
C ASP A 148 27.52 -1.73 17.28
N SER A 149 28.50 -1.27 16.51
CA SER A 149 28.52 0.08 15.92
C SER A 149 27.30 0.39 15.05
N TYR A 150 26.56 -0.64 14.61
CA TYR A 150 25.36 -0.51 13.78
C TYR A 150 24.04 -0.67 14.55
N GLY A 151 24.09 -0.75 15.89
CA GLY A 151 22.91 -0.96 16.76
C GLY A 151 22.31 -2.37 16.71
N GLY A 152 22.76 -3.21 15.77
CA GLY A 152 22.28 -4.56 15.54
C GLY A 152 22.17 -4.88 14.05
N ARG A 153 21.41 -5.94 13.74
CA ARG A 153 21.23 -6.45 12.38
C ARG A 153 19.77 -6.65 12.01
N LEU A 154 19.44 -6.36 10.75
CA LEU A 154 18.27 -6.91 10.10
C LEU A 154 18.67 -8.28 9.54
N VAL A 155 18.13 -9.35 10.12
CA VAL A 155 18.34 -10.73 9.66
C VAL A 155 17.13 -11.13 8.82
N VAL A 156 17.37 -11.63 7.62
CA VAL A 156 16.30 -11.94 6.66
C VAL A 156 16.42 -13.39 6.24
N LYS A 157 15.38 -14.16 6.53
CA LYS A 157 15.25 -15.55 6.08
C LYS A 157 14.36 -15.60 4.85
N VAL A 158 14.89 -16.18 3.77
CA VAL A 158 14.23 -16.29 2.47
C VAL A 158 14.05 -17.78 2.14
N PRO A 159 12.81 -18.25 1.94
CA PRO A 159 12.59 -19.64 1.56
C PRO A 159 13.04 -19.88 0.12
N GLN A 160 13.88 -20.88 -0.13
CA GLN A 160 14.28 -21.30 -1.48
C GLN A 160 13.88 -22.76 -1.74
N THR A 161 13.99 -23.19 -3.00
CA THR A 161 13.76 -24.59 -3.40
C THR A 161 14.66 -25.57 -2.65
N SER A 162 15.91 -25.16 -2.37
CA SER A 162 16.93 -25.99 -1.69
C SER A 162 16.91 -25.87 -0.15
N GLY A 163 15.98 -25.09 0.40
CA GLY A 163 15.92 -24.76 1.83
C GLY A 163 16.01 -23.26 2.10
N ASP A 164 15.75 -22.87 3.34
CA ASP A 164 15.81 -21.47 3.75
C ASP A 164 17.25 -20.93 3.71
N VAL A 165 17.45 -19.76 3.08
CA VAL A 165 18.72 -19.03 3.08
C VAL A 165 18.57 -17.78 3.93
N THR A 166 19.57 -17.49 4.76
CA THR A 166 19.56 -16.32 5.64
C THR A 166 20.72 -15.39 5.31
N PHE A 167 20.44 -14.10 5.20
CA PHE A 167 21.45 -13.04 5.12
C PHE A 167 21.20 -11.98 6.19
N SER A 168 22.17 -11.10 6.43
CA SER A 168 22.02 -10.01 7.38
C SER A 168 22.60 -8.70 6.86
N VAL A 169 21.97 -7.57 7.22
CA VAL A 169 22.45 -6.21 6.93
C VAL A 169 22.42 -5.38 8.21
N PRO A 170 23.28 -4.36 8.37
CA PRO A 170 23.28 -3.52 9.56
C PRO A 170 21.93 -2.79 9.73
N LEU A 171 21.45 -2.63 10.96
CA LEU A 171 20.25 -1.82 11.23
C LEU A 171 20.53 -0.35 10.92
N ASP A 172 21.61 0.19 11.47
CA ASP A 172 22.02 1.58 11.35
C ASP A 172 23.48 1.68 10.85
N PRO A 173 23.74 1.52 9.54
CA PRO A 173 25.08 1.60 8.96
C PRO A 173 25.72 2.97 9.24
N THR A 174 27.03 2.97 9.49
CA THR A 174 27.79 4.21 9.69
C THR A 174 27.90 5.01 8.39
N PRO A 175 28.12 6.33 8.46
CA PRO A 175 28.38 7.15 7.28
C PRO A 175 29.56 6.65 6.44
N GLU A 176 30.56 6.02 7.06
CA GLU A 176 31.70 5.42 6.38
C GLU A 176 31.26 4.21 5.54
N LEU A 177 30.47 3.31 6.11
CA LEU A 177 29.96 2.14 5.39
C LEU A 177 29.01 2.54 4.25
N LEU A 178 28.17 3.55 4.47
CA LEU A 178 27.24 4.04 3.44
C LEU A 178 27.95 4.63 2.21
N LYS A 179 29.21 5.06 2.32
CA LYS A 179 30.01 5.52 1.16
C LYS A 179 30.44 4.37 0.25
N GLU A 180 30.47 3.14 0.77
CA GLU A 180 30.82 1.94 0.03
C GLU A 180 29.61 1.35 -0.70
N TRP A 181 28.39 1.69 -0.26
CA TRP A 181 27.16 1.20 -0.86
C TRP A 181 26.75 2.06 -2.06
N SER A 182 26.35 1.39 -3.14
CA SER A 182 25.76 2.05 -4.30
C SER A 182 24.43 2.71 -3.94
N VAL A 183 24.20 3.91 -4.47
CA VAL A 183 22.96 4.66 -4.30
C VAL A 183 22.19 4.67 -5.61
N LEU A 184 20.88 4.46 -5.53
CA LEU A 184 19.94 4.77 -6.61
C LEU A 184 19.18 6.04 -6.20
N ASP A 185 19.04 7.00 -7.10
CA ASP A 185 18.38 8.30 -6.87
C ASP A 185 17.03 8.43 -7.59
N ASP A 186 16.62 7.39 -8.32
CA ASP A 186 15.41 7.32 -9.12
C ASP A 186 14.46 6.20 -8.65
N CYS A 187 14.59 5.77 -7.38
CA CYS A 187 13.73 4.76 -6.78
C CYS A 187 12.26 5.19 -6.82
N ASN A 188 11.42 4.37 -7.43
CA ASN A 188 10.02 4.71 -7.65
C ASN A 188 9.06 3.93 -6.74
N LEU A 189 8.18 4.65 -6.05
CA LEU A 189 6.98 4.11 -5.41
C LEU A 189 5.72 4.59 -6.13
N PHE A 190 4.86 3.64 -6.52
CA PHE A 190 3.54 3.88 -7.14
C PHE A 190 3.56 4.72 -8.44
N LYS A 191 4.69 4.80 -9.13
CA LYS A 191 4.91 5.61 -10.33
C LYS A 191 4.76 7.12 -10.12
N VAL A 192 4.64 7.57 -8.87
CA VAL A 192 4.35 8.97 -8.53
C VAL A 192 5.27 9.55 -7.46
N VAL A 193 5.94 8.70 -6.67
CA VAL A 193 6.92 9.15 -5.68
C VAL A 193 8.30 8.66 -6.10
N TYR A 194 9.25 9.59 -6.16
CA TYR A 194 10.66 9.31 -6.42
C TYR A 194 11.47 9.58 -5.16
N MET A 195 12.47 8.75 -4.88
CA MET A 195 13.34 8.88 -3.73
C MET A 195 14.69 8.24 -4.00
N ASP A 196 15.63 8.43 -3.09
CA ASP A 196 16.88 7.72 -3.07
C ASP A 196 16.84 6.49 -2.15
N GLY A 197 17.76 5.56 -2.39
CA GLY A 197 17.98 4.40 -1.56
C GLY A 197 19.39 3.83 -1.73
N TYR A 198 19.90 3.22 -0.67
CA TYR A 198 21.14 2.46 -0.73
C TYR A 198 20.86 1.00 -1.06
N ILE A 199 21.61 0.43 -2.01
CA ILE A 199 21.60 -1.01 -2.27
C ILE A 199 22.34 -1.67 -1.10
N CYS A 200 21.60 -2.42 -0.27
CA CYS A 200 22.16 -3.07 0.91
C CYS A 200 23.10 -4.20 0.54
N GLN A 201 24.19 -4.31 1.31
CA GLN A 201 25.17 -5.37 1.20
C GLN A 201 25.36 -6.02 2.58
N SER A 202 25.74 -7.30 2.58
CA SER A 202 26.13 -7.99 3.81
C SER A 202 27.46 -7.42 4.34
N LEU A 203 27.67 -7.47 5.66
CA LEU A 203 28.87 -6.90 6.30
C LEU A 203 30.15 -7.69 6.02
N SER A 204 30.02 -8.96 5.65
CA SER A 204 31.15 -9.84 5.36
C SER A 204 30.96 -10.53 4.02
N PRO A 205 32.01 -10.68 3.19
CA PRO A 205 31.97 -11.49 1.97
C PRO A 205 31.65 -12.97 2.21
N SER A 206 31.78 -13.46 3.45
CA SER A 206 31.41 -14.82 3.82
C SER A 206 29.91 -15.00 4.06
N GLU A 207 29.16 -13.91 4.24
CA GLU A 207 27.71 -13.95 4.39
C GLU A 207 27.04 -13.94 3.00
N PRO A 208 25.89 -14.61 2.84
CA PRO A 208 25.16 -14.55 1.57
C PRO A 208 24.83 -13.11 1.18
N ASP A 209 25.01 -12.77 -0.09
CA ASP A 209 24.71 -11.44 -0.61
C ASP A 209 23.19 -11.23 -0.74
N PRO A 210 22.61 -10.11 -0.23
CA PRO A 210 21.17 -9.89 -0.27
C PRO A 210 20.61 -9.85 -1.70
N THR A 211 21.36 -9.29 -2.64
CA THR A 211 20.95 -9.18 -4.05
C THR A 211 20.90 -10.57 -4.68
N GLU A 212 21.91 -11.41 -4.46
CA GLU A 212 21.91 -12.77 -5.01
C GLU A 212 20.80 -13.63 -4.42
N VAL A 213 20.65 -13.65 -3.08
CA VAL A 213 19.62 -14.45 -2.40
C VAL A 213 18.22 -14.04 -2.86
N LEU A 214 17.92 -12.74 -2.89
CA LEU A 214 16.62 -12.26 -3.34
C LEU A 214 16.44 -12.48 -4.85
N SER A 215 17.46 -12.25 -5.67
CA SER A 215 17.31 -12.44 -7.13
C SER A 215 16.99 -13.89 -7.50
N GLU A 216 17.60 -14.86 -6.83
CA GLU A 216 17.24 -16.27 -6.95
C GLU A 216 15.77 -16.50 -6.55
N TYR A 217 15.36 -15.95 -5.40
CA TYR A 217 13.99 -16.11 -4.90
C TYR A 217 12.95 -15.55 -5.86
N PHE A 218 13.19 -14.36 -6.43
CA PHE A 218 12.24 -13.70 -7.33
C PHE A 218 12.31 -14.25 -8.76
N GLY A 219 13.41 -14.89 -9.16
CA GLY A 219 13.65 -15.33 -10.53
C GLY A 219 14.01 -14.19 -11.48
N GLN A 220 14.33 -13.02 -10.94
CA GLN A 220 14.76 -11.82 -11.66
C GLN A 220 15.65 -10.98 -10.75
N ARG A 221 16.49 -10.12 -11.35
CA ARG A 221 17.42 -9.29 -10.59
C ARG A 221 16.65 -8.26 -9.74
N VAL A 222 16.84 -8.30 -8.43
CA VAL A 222 16.25 -7.36 -7.47
C VAL A 222 17.27 -6.91 -6.43
N TYR A 223 17.09 -5.71 -5.90
CA TYR A 223 17.90 -5.16 -4.82
C TYR A 223 17.10 -5.11 -3.51
N LEU A 224 17.77 -5.38 -2.39
CA LEU A 224 17.31 -4.90 -1.09
C LEU A 224 17.75 -3.44 -0.96
N MET A 225 16.79 -2.54 -0.82
CA MET A 225 17.04 -1.12 -0.65
C MET A 225 16.80 -0.70 0.79
N MET A 226 17.72 0.06 1.37
CA MET A 226 17.51 0.86 2.57
C MET A 226 17.19 2.29 2.14
N LYS A 227 16.24 2.95 2.82
CA LYS A 227 15.88 4.32 2.46
C LYS A 227 17.09 5.27 2.57
N GLY A 228 17.28 6.09 1.55
CA GLY A 228 18.34 7.09 1.49
C GLY A 228 18.02 8.37 2.30
N PRO A 229 18.94 9.35 2.33
CA PRO A 229 18.76 10.58 3.08
C PRO A 229 17.69 11.55 2.56
N ILE A 230 17.25 11.47 1.30
CA ILE A 230 16.25 12.43 0.76
C ILE A 230 14.89 12.19 1.45
N PRO A 231 14.34 13.16 2.21
CA PRO A 231 13.06 12.96 2.88
C PRO A 231 11.94 12.68 1.88
N ARG A 232 11.07 11.72 2.20
CA ARG A 232 9.85 11.48 1.44
C ARG A 232 8.66 12.07 2.19
N GLU A 233 8.29 13.28 1.78
CA GLU A 233 7.18 14.04 2.37
C GLU A 233 5.84 13.30 2.20
N CYS A 234 5.02 13.35 3.24
CA CYS A 234 3.64 12.88 3.19
C CYS A 234 2.76 13.93 2.51
N ALA A 235 1.82 13.48 1.67
CA ALA A 235 0.85 14.37 1.08
C ALA A 235 -0.06 14.99 2.17
N PRO A 236 -0.39 16.29 2.08
CA PRO A 236 -1.32 16.91 3.02
C PRO A 236 -2.74 16.36 2.82
N THR A 237 -3.58 16.54 3.85
CA THR A 237 -5.01 16.21 3.79
C THR A 237 -5.85 17.46 3.86
N LYS A 238 -7.16 17.36 3.59
CA LYS A 238 -8.10 18.47 3.79
C LYS A 238 -8.10 18.98 5.23
N SER A 239 -7.94 18.07 6.20
CA SER A 239 -7.91 18.39 7.63
C SER A 239 -6.56 18.93 8.08
N PHE A 240 -5.49 18.59 7.37
CA PHE A 240 -4.11 18.98 7.67
C PHE A 240 -3.42 19.48 6.38
N PRO A 241 -3.77 20.68 5.89
CA PRO A 241 -3.23 21.23 4.65
C PRO A 241 -1.73 21.57 4.76
N ASP A 242 -1.25 21.87 5.96
CA ASP A 242 0.14 22.21 6.27
C ASP A 242 0.90 21.04 6.93
N LEU A 243 0.51 19.79 6.62
CA LEU A 243 1.13 18.60 7.20
C LEU A 243 2.64 18.59 6.90
N LYS A 244 3.45 18.57 7.96
CA LYS A 244 4.90 18.40 7.90
C LYS A 244 5.26 17.05 8.50
N ALA A 245 5.23 16.02 7.66
CA ALA A 245 5.52 14.65 8.06
C ALA A 245 6.25 13.93 6.93
N THR A 246 7.20 13.08 7.30
CA THR A 246 7.94 12.25 6.36
C THR A 246 7.62 10.79 6.61
N ALA A 247 7.72 9.95 5.58
CA ALA A 247 7.61 8.52 5.71
C ALA A 247 8.75 7.81 4.99
N GLU A 248 9.08 6.61 5.45
CA GLU A 248 9.94 5.67 4.73
C GLU A 248 9.18 5.02 3.54
N TYR A 249 9.32 3.71 3.32
CA TYR A 249 8.59 3.00 2.26
C TYR A 249 7.13 2.65 2.62
N HIS A 250 6.50 3.41 3.52
CA HIS A 250 5.12 3.23 3.98
C HIS A 250 4.08 3.42 2.85
N ASP A 251 2.87 2.90 3.08
CA ASP A 251 1.70 3.17 2.25
C ASP A 251 1.01 4.44 2.78
N GLY A 252 1.46 5.61 2.30
CA GLY A 252 0.87 6.91 2.63
C GLY A 252 1.55 7.61 3.80
N TYR A 253 1.33 7.14 5.03
CA TYR A 253 1.74 7.80 6.28
C TYR A 253 2.66 6.92 7.13
N PRO A 254 3.50 7.51 8.02
CA PRO A 254 4.51 6.80 8.81
C PRO A 254 3.94 5.91 9.93
N ILE A 255 2.64 6.02 10.24
CA ILE A 255 1.99 5.17 11.22
C ILE A 255 0.58 4.84 10.77
N LEU A 256 0.21 3.57 10.90
CA LEU A 256 -1.09 3.04 10.54
C LEU A 256 -1.76 2.45 11.78
N PHE A 257 -3.03 2.81 12.00
CA PHE A 257 -3.82 2.31 13.12
C PHE A 257 -4.93 1.40 12.62
N ALA A 258 -5.33 0.47 13.49
CA ALA A 258 -6.53 -0.34 13.34
C ALA A 258 -7.07 -0.68 14.74
N SER A 259 -8.31 -1.15 14.80
CA SER A 259 -8.88 -1.72 16.01
C SER A 259 -9.27 -3.20 15.85
N GLU A 260 -9.24 -3.94 16.96
CA GLU A 260 -9.77 -5.31 17.01
C GLU A 260 -11.27 -5.31 16.67
N GLU A 261 -12.00 -4.27 17.07
CA GLU A 261 -13.42 -4.08 16.75
C GLU A 261 -13.66 -3.97 15.24
N SER A 262 -12.86 -3.17 14.52
CA SER A 262 -12.93 -3.07 13.05
C SER A 262 -12.64 -4.40 12.38
N LEU A 263 -11.63 -5.15 12.85
CA LEU A 263 -11.34 -6.47 12.29
C LEU A 263 -12.48 -7.45 12.52
N HIS A 264 -13.09 -7.44 13.70
CA HIS A 264 -14.23 -8.28 14.01
C HIS A 264 -15.42 -8.00 13.06
N ASP A 265 -15.67 -6.73 12.74
CA ASP A 265 -16.73 -6.33 11.80
C ASP A 265 -16.41 -6.76 10.34
N VAL A 266 -15.15 -6.64 9.92
CA VAL A 266 -14.69 -7.18 8.63
C VAL A 266 -14.88 -8.69 8.56
N SER A 267 -14.44 -9.42 9.58
CA SER A 267 -14.58 -10.88 9.65
C SER A 267 -16.04 -11.33 9.66
N LYS A 268 -16.91 -10.61 10.37
CA LYS A 268 -18.36 -10.83 10.34
C LYS A 268 -18.90 -10.65 8.92
N SER A 269 -18.50 -9.58 8.24
CA SER A 269 -18.92 -9.31 6.86
C SER A 269 -18.44 -10.40 5.89
N ILE A 270 -17.22 -10.91 6.07
CA ILE A 270 -16.67 -12.01 5.27
C ILE A 270 -17.46 -13.31 5.47
N ARG A 271 -17.80 -13.67 6.72
CA ARG A 271 -18.65 -14.83 7.01
C ARG A 271 -20.04 -14.69 6.38
N LEU A 272 -20.66 -13.52 6.51
CA LEU A 272 -21.96 -13.28 5.86
C LEU A 272 -21.86 -13.44 4.34
N ALA A 273 -20.79 -12.96 3.70
CA ALA A 273 -20.58 -13.16 2.27
C ALA A 273 -20.31 -14.63 1.90
N ALA A 274 -19.70 -15.41 2.81
CA ALA A 274 -19.42 -16.83 2.62
C ALA A 274 -20.71 -17.69 2.56
N ASP A 275 -21.82 -17.20 3.09
CA ASP A 275 -23.15 -17.83 2.97
C ASP A 275 -23.75 -17.76 1.55
N GLY A 276 -23.07 -17.08 0.62
CA GLY A 276 -23.36 -17.16 -0.80
C GLY A 276 -24.73 -16.60 -1.18
N GLU A 277 -25.57 -17.41 -1.81
CA GLU A 277 -26.91 -17.00 -2.27
C GLU A 277 -27.84 -16.62 -1.11
N ASN A 278 -27.58 -17.13 0.09
CA ASN A 278 -28.35 -16.80 1.29
C ASN A 278 -27.81 -15.55 2.02
N SER A 279 -26.73 -14.94 1.51
CA SER A 279 -26.10 -13.80 2.15
C SER A 279 -26.99 -12.54 2.09
N PRO A 280 -27.23 -11.85 3.22
CA PRO A 280 -27.98 -10.59 3.23
C PRO A 280 -27.22 -9.43 2.55
N ILE A 281 -25.91 -9.57 2.34
CA ILE A 281 -25.05 -8.55 1.72
C ILE A 281 -24.67 -8.90 0.27
N GLY A 282 -25.28 -9.96 -0.29
CA GLY A 282 -25.01 -10.43 -1.63
C GLY A 282 -23.73 -11.27 -1.76
N ARG A 283 -23.51 -11.78 -2.98
CA ARG A 283 -22.40 -12.69 -3.27
C ARG A 283 -21.14 -11.93 -3.68
N ILE A 284 -20.01 -12.33 -3.10
CA ILE A 284 -18.68 -11.90 -3.54
C ILE A 284 -18.13 -12.92 -4.54
N GLY A 285 -17.87 -12.49 -5.78
CA GLY A 285 -17.28 -13.33 -6.82
C GLY A 285 -15.86 -13.78 -6.47
N GLY A 286 -15.51 -15.04 -6.77
CA GLY A 286 -14.17 -15.60 -6.53
C GLY A 286 -13.85 -15.94 -5.07
N MET A 287 -14.78 -15.72 -4.14
CA MET A 287 -14.61 -16.11 -2.74
C MET A 287 -14.65 -17.64 -2.58
N ASN A 288 -13.67 -18.21 -1.87
CA ASN A 288 -13.75 -19.59 -1.40
C ASN A 288 -14.66 -19.64 -0.16
N GLN A 289 -15.94 -19.95 -0.39
CA GLN A 289 -16.97 -19.93 0.66
C GLN A 289 -16.63 -20.90 1.81
N ASP A 290 -16.23 -22.12 1.50
CA ASP A 290 -15.94 -23.13 2.52
C ASP A 290 -14.76 -22.74 3.41
N ARG A 291 -13.76 -22.07 2.85
CA ARG A 291 -12.69 -21.49 3.65
C ARG A 291 -13.23 -20.44 4.62
N TRP A 292 -14.09 -19.54 4.18
CA TRP A 292 -14.42 -18.34 4.98
C TRP A 292 -15.66 -18.48 5.87
N LYS A 293 -16.35 -19.63 5.85
CA LYS A 293 -17.43 -19.94 6.81
C LYS A 293 -16.93 -19.92 8.26
N ASP A 294 -15.80 -20.57 8.50
CA ASP A 294 -15.29 -20.82 9.85
C ASP A 294 -13.90 -20.20 10.11
N ASN A 295 -13.36 -19.41 9.18
CA ASN A 295 -12.05 -18.76 9.34
C ASN A 295 -12.18 -17.23 9.40
N ASP A 296 -11.28 -16.62 10.16
CA ASP A 296 -11.11 -15.18 10.27
C ASP A 296 -9.96 -14.67 9.40
N VAL A 297 -10.00 -13.38 9.09
CA VAL A 297 -8.85 -12.66 8.52
C VAL A 297 -7.96 -12.19 9.65
N GLU A 298 -6.66 -12.42 9.51
CA GLU A 298 -5.64 -11.95 10.46
C GLU A 298 -5.37 -10.45 10.27
N ILE A 299 -5.22 -9.70 11.37
CA ILE A 299 -4.97 -8.25 11.34
C ILE A 299 -3.69 -7.90 10.55
N GLU A 300 -2.70 -8.78 10.60
CA GLU A 300 -1.40 -8.63 9.95
C GLU A 300 -1.51 -8.50 8.43
N ARG A 301 -2.64 -8.92 7.82
CA ARG A 301 -2.92 -8.72 6.39
C ARG A 301 -3.18 -7.25 6.03
N PHE A 302 -3.70 -6.46 6.97
CA PHE A 302 -3.93 -5.02 6.82
C PHE A 302 -2.68 -4.20 7.16
N ARG A 303 -1.67 -4.85 7.75
CA ARG A 303 -0.36 -4.29 8.09
C ARG A 303 -0.44 -3.00 8.94
N PRO A 304 -1.28 -2.92 9.99
CA PRO A 304 -1.22 -1.77 10.89
C PRO A 304 0.11 -1.75 11.65
N ASN A 305 0.37 -0.64 12.33
CA ASN A 305 1.48 -0.49 13.28
C ASN A 305 1.02 -0.65 14.72
N ILE A 306 -0.12 -0.07 15.06
CA ILE A 306 -0.72 -0.18 16.38
C ILE A 306 -2.15 -0.67 16.20
N VAL A 307 -2.49 -1.75 16.89
CA VAL A 307 -3.85 -2.26 16.99
C VAL A 307 -4.37 -1.91 18.38
N PHE A 308 -5.52 -1.29 18.42
CA PHE A 308 -6.20 -0.91 19.65
C PHE A 308 -7.38 -1.85 19.93
N GLU A 309 -7.76 -1.92 21.21
CA GLU A 309 -8.99 -2.58 21.64
C GLU A 309 -9.66 -1.74 22.75
N GLY A 310 -10.94 -1.99 23.01
CA GLY A 310 -11.67 -1.34 24.10
C GLY A 310 -12.39 -0.06 23.70
N ALA A 311 -12.42 0.26 22.41
CA ALA A 311 -13.12 1.43 21.88
C ALA A 311 -14.64 1.18 21.72
N GLY A 312 -15.07 -0.08 21.76
CA GLY A 312 -16.47 -0.50 21.93
C GLY A 312 -17.31 -0.52 20.65
N HIS A 313 -16.86 0.13 19.58
CA HIS A 313 -17.51 0.12 18.27
C HIS A 313 -16.45 0.00 17.15
N PRO A 314 -16.77 -0.67 16.04
CA PRO A 314 -15.86 -0.73 14.89
C PRO A 314 -15.75 0.63 14.21
N TRP A 315 -14.63 0.89 13.53
CA TRP A 315 -14.34 2.06 12.71
C TRP A 315 -14.21 3.40 13.48
N VAL A 316 -14.20 3.36 14.81
CA VAL A 316 -14.07 4.57 15.64
C VAL A 316 -12.71 5.23 15.50
N GLU A 317 -11.67 4.47 15.13
CA GLU A 317 -10.34 5.00 14.87
C GLU A 317 -10.29 6.03 13.73
N ASP A 318 -11.23 5.98 12.78
CA ASP A 318 -11.34 6.96 11.69
C ASP A 318 -11.74 8.36 12.21
N MET A 319 -12.33 8.42 13.41
CA MET A 319 -12.80 9.65 14.05
C MET A 319 -11.80 10.22 15.06
N TRP A 320 -10.71 9.51 15.34
CA TRP A 320 -9.70 9.98 16.29
C TRP A 320 -8.93 11.17 15.73
N ARG A 321 -8.87 12.24 16.52
CA ARG A 321 -8.14 13.47 16.15
C ARG A 321 -6.70 13.48 16.65
N SER A 322 -6.43 12.77 17.73
CA SER A 322 -5.13 12.75 18.40
C SER A 322 -4.96 11.43 19.13
N VAL A 323 -3.78 10.84 18.99
CA VAL A 323 -3.31 9.71 19.78
C VAL A 323 -2.07 10.18 20.51
N GLY A 324 -2.04 10.03 21.83
CA GLY A 324 -0.93 10.45 22.66
C GLY A 324 -0.71 9.48 23.80
N HIS A 325 0.53 9.38 24.25
CA HIS A 325 0.86 8.64 25.46
C HIS A 325 0.57 9.53 26.68
N GLN A 326 -0.27 9.08 27.60
CA GLN A 326 -0.33 9.70 28.92
C GLN A 326 0.91 9.26 29.70
N SER A 327 1.86 10.17 29.87
CA SER A 327 2.88 9.99 30.91
C SER A 327 2.15 9.94 32.25
N SER A 328 2.30 8.85 33.01
CA SER A 328 1.88 8.85 34.41
C SER A 328 2.55 10.05 35.12
N PRO A 329 1.80 10.87 35.86
CA PRO A 329 2.31 12.08 36.50
C PRO A 329 3.41 11.83 37.53
#